data_AF-A0A9X3YSZ4-F1
#
_entry.id   AF-A0A9X3YSZ4-F1
#
_cell.length_a   1.000
_cell.length_b   1.000
_cell.length_c   1.000
_cell.angle_alpha   90.00
_cell.angle_beta   90.00
_cell.angle_gamma   90.00
#
_symmetry.space_group_name_H-M   'P 1'
#
loop_
_entity.id
_entity.type
_entity.pdbx_description
1 polymer ?
#
loop_
_entity_poly.entity_id
_entity_poly.type
_entity_poly.pdbx_seq_one_letter_code
_entity_poly.pdbx_strand_id
1 'polypeptide(L)'
;MLRRWFAVSRRKDDTEETLRQRIDVSAGNEALVAEYRRRLGSVSWFMRALNESIARVANAEDGCKGRFWEGRFRCQALLDDAAVLSAMTYVDLNPVRARMVDVPEAAEQVSFSRRFSAMARAAAPDHPLLPVAGEGAALAVSEVEYLKLVDGFLGCGDRSRR
;
A
#
# COMPACT_ATOMS: atom_id res chain seq x y z
N MET A 1 1.08 16.69 -15.01
CA MET A 1 2.21 15.76 -14.77
C MET A 1 3.21 16.33 -13.75
N LEU A 2 3.86 17.47 -14.01
CA LEU A 2 4.87 18.06 -13.12
C LEU A 2 4.40 18.25 -11.67
N ARG A 3 3.17 18.75 -11.48
CA ARG A 3 2.53 18.84 -10.14
C ARG A 3 2.52 17.50 -9.40
N ARG A 4 2.20 16.39 -10.09
CA ARG A 4 2.20 15.03 -9.49
C ARG A 4 3.62 14.59 -9.12
N TRP A 5 4.59 14.86 -10.00
CA TRP A 5 6.00 14.53 -9.72
C TRP A 5 6.51 15.26 -8.46
N PHE A 6 6.27 16.56 -8.35
CA PHE A 6 6.73 17.30 -7.18
C PHE A 6 5.93 17.02 -5.92
N ALA A 7 4.67 16.56 -6.02
CA ALA A 7 3.91 16.09 -4.87
C ALA A 7 4.55 14.84 -4.23
N VAL A 8 5.06 13.90 -5.04
CA VAL A 8 5.73 12.69 -4.53
C VAL A 8 7.21 12.92 -4.22
N SER A 9 7.88 13.85 -4.89
CA SER A 9 9.32 14.13 -4.71
C SER A 9 9.60 15.40 -3.91
N ARG A 10 8.72 15.74 -2.95
CA ARG A 10 8.90 16.91 -2.07
C ARG A 10 10.21 16.80 -1.28
N ARG A 11 10.93 17.90 -1.24
CA ARG A 11 12.08 18.14 -0.36
C ARG A 11 11.58 18.65 0.99
N LYS A 12 12.43 18.53 2.01
CA LYS A 12 12.09 18.93 3.38
C LYS A 12 11.74 20.43 3.49
N ASP A 13 12.39 21.24 2.67
CA ASP A 13 12.30 22.70 2.60
C ASP A 13 11.31 23.21 1.52
N ASP A 14 10.57 22.31 0.87
CA ASP A 14 9.61 22.73 -0.16
C ASP A 14 8.39 23.42 0.44
N THR A 15 8.25 24.72 0.17
CA THR A 15 7.02 25.49 0.36
C THR A 15 6.16 25.44 -0.91
N GLU A 16 4.89 25.86 -0.82
CA GLU A 16 4.04 25.94 -2.01
C GLU A 16 4.60 26.92 -3.07
N GLU A 17 5.32 27.94 -2.64
CA GLU A 17 5.98 28.90 -3.53
C GLU A 17 7.19 28.26 -4.25
N THR A 18 8.07 27.58 -3.52
CA THR A 18 9.24 26.93 -4.14
C THR A 18 8.81 25.79 -5.06
N LEU A 19 7.73 25.09 -4.75
CA LEU A 19 7.14 24.09 -5.64
C LEU A 19 6.63 24.71 -6.94
N ARG A 20 5.92 25.85 -6.88
CA ARG A 20 5.48 26.58 -8.09
C ARG A 20 6.68 27.00 -8.94
N GLN A 21 7.69 27.63 -8.34
CA GLN A 21 8.90 28.04 -9.06
C GLN A 21 9.59 26.86 -9.75
N ARG A 22 9.71 25.71 -9.07
CA ARG A 22 10.30 24.50 -9.66
C ARG A 22 9.46 23.94 -10.79
N ILE A 23 8.13 23.98 -10.68
CA ILE A 23 7.23 23.58 -11.75
C ILE A 23 7.45 24.48 -12.97
N ASP A 24 7.48 25.79 -12.78
CA ASP A 24 7.59 26.76 -13.88
C ASP A 24 8.93 26.64 -14.60
N VAL A 25 10.03 26.57 -13.85
CA VAL A 25 11.38 26.34 -14.40
C VAL A 25 11.45 25.02 -15.17
N SER A 26 10.82 23.95 -14.65
CA SER A 26 10.84 22.65 -15.30
C SER A 26 9.94 22.60 -16.53
N ALA A 27 8.86 23.38 -16.58
CA ALA A 27 7.89 23.37 -17.67
C ALA A 27 8.50 23.85 -18.99
N GLY A 28 9.46 24.78 -18.95
CA GLY A 28 10.18 25.28 -20.12
C GLY A 28 11.30 24.36 -20.62
N ASN A 29 11.56 23.22 -19.97
CA ASN A 29 12.65 22.33 -20.32
C ASN A 29 12.12 20.93 -20.70
N GLU A 30 12.03 20.67 -22.01
CA GLU A 30 11.47 19.43 -22.54
C GLU A 30 12.20 18.17 -22.04
N ALA A 31 13.53 18.22 -21.91
CA ALA A 31 14.32 17.11 -21.42
C ALA A 31 13.98 16.77 -19.95
N LEU A 32 13.82 17.79 -19.10
CA LEU A 32 13.38 17.60 -17.70
C LEU A 32 11.95 17.05 -17.63
N VAL A 33 11.05 17.57 -18.47
CA VAL A 33 9.66 17.07 -18.53
C VAL A 33 9.64 15.60 -18.94
N ALA A 34 10.39 15.21 -19.97
CA ALA A 34 10.48 13.83 -20.41
C ALA A 34 11.04 12.92 -19.31
N GLU A 35 12.09 13.38 -18.62
CA GLU A 35 12.67 12.65 -17.51
C GLU A 35 11.66 12.46 -16.36
N TYR A 36 11.00 13.53 -15.91
CA TYR A 36 10.03 13.45 -14.81
C TYR A 36 8.82 12.59 -15.17
N ARG A 37 8.41 12.56 -16.46
CA ARG A 37 7.40 11.60 -16.93
C ARG A 37 7.85 10.16 -16.71
N ARG A 38 9.08 9.84 -17.14
CA ARG A 38 9.66 8.50 -16.99
C ARG A 38 9.79 8.11 -15.53
N ARG A 39 10.21 9.03 -14.66
CA ARG A 39 10.33 8.78 -13.22
C ARG A 39 8.96 8.58 -12.56
N LEU A 40 7.95 9.35 -12.95
CA LEU A 40 6.59 9.22 -12.42
C LEU A 40 5.95 7.86 -12.76
N GLY A 41 6.31 7.28 -13.91
CA GLY A 41 5.88 5.92 -14.30
C GLY A 41 6.72 4.78 -13.70
N SER A 42 7.70 5.08 -12.84
CA SER A 42 8.61 4.07 -12.29
C SER A 42 8.31 3.79 -10.80
N VAL A 43 7.92 2.55 -10.50
CA VAL A 43 7.72 2.07 -9.13
C VAL A 43 8.96 2.29 -8.26
N SER A 44 10.16 2.12 -8.83
CA SER A 44 11.41 2.36 -8.09
C SER A 44 11.59 3.81 -7.65
N TRP A 45 11.17 4.78 -8.47
CA TRP A 45 11.22 6.19 -8.09
C TRP A 45 10.15 6.53 -7.06
N PHE A 46 8.96 5.95 -7.18
CA PHE A 46 7.91 6.07 -6.17
C PHE A 46 8.37 5.51 -4.81
N MET A 47 8.86 4.28 -4.78
CA MET A 47 9.34 3.63 -3.55
C MET A 47 10.53 4.37 -2.95
N ARG A 48 11.44 4.92 -3.76
CA ARG A 48 12.53 5.77 -3.26
C ARG A 48 11.98 6.98 -2.51
N ALA A 49 11.03 7.71 -3.12
CA ALA A 49 10.46 8.91 -2.54
C ALA A 49 9.68 8.60 -1.24
N LEU A 50 8.89 7.52 -1.24
CA LEU A 50 8.13 7.08 -0.07
C LEU A 50 9.05 6.61 1.08
N ASN A 51 10.03 5.76 0.77
CA ASN A 51 10.88 5.18 1.80
C ASN A 51 11.80 6.23 2.45
N GLU A 52 12.30 7.19 1.67
CA GLU A 52 13.14 8.28 2.18
C GLU A 52 12.37 9.21 3.12
N SER A 53 11.10 9.53 2.81
CA SER A 53 10.29 10.39 3.67
C SER A 53 10.01 9.71 5.01
N ILE A 54 9.57 8.45 5.00
CA ILE A 54 9.29 7.68 6.22
C ILE A 54 10.56 7.51 7.06
N ALA A 55 11.67 7.09 6.44
CA ALA A 55 12.93 6.88 7.16
C ALA A 55 13.42 8.15 7.88
N ARG A 56 13.23 9.32 7.25
CA ARG A 56 13.62 10.60 7.85
C ARG A 56 12.76 10.97 9.04
N VAL A 57 11.44 10.76 8.94
CA VAL A 57 10.50 11.04 10.03
C VAL A 57 10.77 10.11 11.20
N ALA A 58 10.82 8.80 10.97
CA ALA A 58 11.06 7.81 12.02
C ALA A 58 12.42 8.01 12.72
N ASN A 59 13.51 8.22 11.97
CA ASN A 59 14.81 8.49 12.58
C ASN A 59 14.80 9.79 13.42
N ALA A 60 14.06 10.82 13.00
CA ALA A 60 13.95 12.06 13.75
C ALA A 60 13.12 11.88 15.05
N GLU A 61 12.03 11.10 14.99
CA GLU A 61 11.21 10.73 16.15
C GLU A 61 12.03 9.93 17.18
N ASP A 62 12.88 9.02 16.73
CA ASP A 62 13.73 8.19 17.58
C ASP A 62 15.05 8.87 17.99
N GLY A 63 15.30 10.10 17.54
CA GLY A 63 16.55 10.83 17.80
C GLY A 63 17.81 10.14 17.25
N CYS A 64 17.66 9.23 16.28
CA CYS A 64 18.73 8.41 15.74
C CYS A 64 19.13 8.82 14.31
N LYS A 65 20.23 8.24 13.83
CA LYS A 65 20.73 8.46 12.46
C LYS A 65 21.08 7.12 11.85
N GLY A 66 20.99 7.04 10.52
CA GLY A 66 21.42 5.87 9.77
C GLY A 66 20.30 5.26 8.94
N ARG A 67 20.46 3.98 8.65
CA ARG A 67 19.61 3.22 7.74
C ARG A 67 18.38 2.70 8.48
N PHE A 68 17.19 3.17 8.08
CA PHE A 68 15.92 2.71 8.64
C PHE A 68 15.47 1.37 8.02
N TRP A 69 15.55 1.23 6.70
CA TRP A 69 15.11 0.03 5.98
C TRP A 69 16.22 -1.00 5.83
N GLU A 70 15.95 -2.28 6.06
CA GLU A 70 16.95 -3.36 5.92
C GLU A 70 17.49 -3.48 4.48
N GLY A 71 16.66 -3.31 3.46
CA GLY A 71 16.97 -3.72 2.09
C GLY A 71 16.37 -2.83 0.99
N ARG A 72 16.57 -3.28 -0.25
CA ARG A 72 15.78 -2.78 -1.40
C ARG A 72 14.38 -3.39 -1.34
N PHE A 73 13.38 -2.66 -1.83
CA PHE A 73 12.03 -3.23 -1.99
C PHE A 73 12.03 -4.35 -3.04
N ARG A 74 11.11 -5.29 -2.89
CA ARG A 74 10.79 -6.31 -3.89
C ARG A 74 9.44 -5.99 -4.50
N CYS A 75 9.33 -6.09 -5.82
CA CYS A 75 8.07 -5.91 -6.55
C CYS A 75 7.87 -7.14 -7.43
N GLN A 76 6.81 -7.90 -7.14
CA GLN A 76 6.43 -9.10 -7.87
C GLN A 76 5.11 -8.83 -8.57
N ALA A 77 5.04 -9.12 -9.88
CA ALA A 77 3.79 -9.05 -10.61
C ALA A 77 2.90 -10.25 -10.20
N LEU A 78 1.63 -9.96 -9.91
CA LEU A 78 0.58 -10.94 -9.67
C LEU A 78 -0.19 -11.08 -10.98
N LEU A 79 -0.13 -12.25 -11.60
CA LEU A 79 -0.55 -12.45 -12.99
C LEU A 79 -1.93 -13.10 -13.13
N ASP A 80 -2.53 -13.51 -12.01
CA ASP A 80 -3.83 -14.16 -11.95
C ASP A 80 -4.55 -13.83 -10.63
N ASP A 81 -5.88 -14.04 -10.60
CA ASP A 81 -6.73 -13.76 -9.46
C ASP A 81 -6.32 -14.55 -8.20
N ALA A 82 -5.81 -15.78 -8.37
CA ALA A 82 -5.36 -16.61 -7.26
C ALA A 82 -4.12 -16.00 -6.57
N ALA A 83 -3.19 -15.45 -7.34
CA ALA A 83 -2.02 -14.75 -6.84
C ALA A 83 -2.43 -13.44 -6.12
N VAL A 84 -3.43 -12.73 -6.65
CA VAL A 84 -4.00 -11.54 -5.99
C VAL A 84 -4.66 -11.89 -4.66
N LEU A 85 -5.55 -12.88 -4.64
CA LEU A 85 -6.23 -13.35 -3.42
C LEU A 85 -5.23 -13.86 -2.38
N SER A 86 -4.19 -14.58 -2.81
CA SER A 86 -3.12 -15.05 -1.93
C SER A 86 -2.35 -13.90 -1.29
N ALA A 87 -2.01 -12.86 -2.08
CA ALA A 87 -1.33 -11.67 -1.57
C ALA A 87 -2.22 -10.85 -0.61
N MET A 88 -3.51 -10.70 -0.93
CA MET A 88 -4.48 -10.02 -0.07
C MET A 88 -4.61 -10.75 1.28
N THR A 89 -4.84 -12.07 1.24
CA THR A 89 -4.93 -12.92 2.43
C THR A 89 -3.65 -12.86 3.25
N TYR A 90 -2.49 -12.86 2.59
CA TYR A 90 -1.20 -12.72 3.27
C TYR A 90 -1.12 -11.41 4.06
N VAL A 91 -1.49 -10.27 3.45
CA VAL A 91 -1.47 -8.96 4.11
C VAL A 91 -2.44 -8.90 5.28
N ASP A 92 -3.68 -9.35 5.07
CA ASP A 92 -4.73 -9.31 6.09
C ASP A 92 -4.41 -10.22 7.30
N LEU A 93 -3.67 -11.31 7.10
CA LEU A 93 -3.22 -12.20 8.18
C LEU A 93 -1.87 -11.82 8.83
N ASN A 94 -1.14 -10.85 8.28
CA ASN A 94 0.17 -10.47 8.84
C ASN A 94 0.10 -9.96 10.29
N PRO A 95 -0.89 -9.15 10.70
CA PRO A 95 -1.02 -8.73 12.10
C PRO A 95 -1.15 -9.92 13.07
N VAL A 96 -1.88 -10.97 12.67
CA VAL A 96 -2.02 -12.21 13.45
C VAL A 96 -0.69 -12.97 13.49
N ARG A 97 -0.02 -13.13 12.34
CA ARG A 97 1.29 -13.81 12.25
C ARG A 97 2.39 -13.10 13.05
N ALA A 98 2.34 -11.77 13.09
CA ALA A 98 3.22 -10.92 13.87
C ALA A 98 2.84 -10.87 15.37
N ARG A 99 1.76 -11.56 15.78
CA ARG A 99 1.24 -11.58 17.16
C ARG A 99 0.85 -10.20 17.69
N MET A 100 0.39 -9.32 16.80
CA MET A 100 -0.14 -8.01 17.17
C MET A 100 -1.60 -8.10 17.62
N VAL A 101 -2.35 -9.06 17.06
CA VAL A 101 -3.75 -9.36 17.37
C VAL A 101 -3.98 -10.87 17.28
N ASP A 102 -5.00 -11.39 17.98
CA ASP A 102 -5.34 -12.81 17.94
C ASP A 102 -6.19 -13.20 16.72
N VAL A 103 -6.98 -12.25 16.22
CA VAL A 103 -7.92 -12.46 15.10
C VAL A 103 -7.83 -11.28 14.12
N PRO A 104 -7.98 -11.52 12.80
CA PRO A 104 -7.78 -10.48 11.78
C PRO A 104 -8.82 -9.34 11.84
N GLU A 105 -10.01 -9.57 12.41
CA GLU A 105 -11.05 -8.57 12.63
C GLU A 105 -10.57 -7.42 13.53
N ALA A 106 -9.65 -7.70 14.45
CA ALA A 106 -9.11 -6.73 15.40
C ALA A 106 -7.99 -5.85 14.82
N ALA A 107 -7.49 -6.13 13.61
CA ALA A 107 -6.45 -5.34 12.96
C ALA A 107 -7.04 -4.19 12.13
N GLU A 108 -7.22 -3.02 12.75
CA GLU A 108 -7.79 -1.82 12.11
C GLU A 108 -7.01 -1.33 10.88
N GLN A 109 -5.70 -1.63 10.83
CA GLN A 109 -4.78 -1.20 9.78
C GLN A 109 -4.87 -2.04 8.50
N VAL A 110 -5.63 -3.15 8.48
CA VAL A 110 -5.78 -3.99 7.29
C VAL A 110 -7.20 -3.96 6.76
N SER A 111 -7.32 -4.36 5.50
CA SER A 111 -8.56 -4.17 4.74
C SER A 111 -9.66 -5.17 5.14
N PHE A 112 -9.27 -6.30 5.73
CA PHE A 112 -10.17 -7.30 6.29
C PHE A 112 -11.09 -6.76 7.38
N SER A 113 -10.55 -6.07 8.40
CA SER A 113 -11.34 -5.53 9.52
C SER A 113 -12.47 -4.60 9.04
N ARG A 114 -12.18 -3.78 8.01
CA ARG A 114 -13.17 -2.91 7.38
C ARG A 114 -14.29 -3.69 6.67
N ARG A 115 -13.95 -4.75 5.93
CA ARG A 115 -14.95 -5.59 5.23
C ARG A 115 -15.81 -6.37 6.20
N PHE A 116 -15.17 -6.99 7.20
CA PHE A 116 -15.87 -7.70 8.27
C PHE A 116 -16.87 -6.78 8.98
N SER A 117 -16.44 -5.58 9.37
CA SER A 117 -17.30 -4.60 10.04
C SER A 117 -18.46 -4.13 9.17
N ALA A 118 -18.25 -3.96 7.86
CA ALA A 118 -19.29 -3.57 6.92
C ALA A 118 -20.37 -4.67 6.78
N MET A 119 -19.94 -5.93 6.64
CA MET A 119 -20.83 -7.09 6.53
C MET A 119 -21.55 -7.42 7.85
N ALA A 120 -20.95 -7.12 9.00
CA ALA A 120 -21.62 -7.29 10.30
C ALA A 120 -22.70 -6.22 10.54
N ARG A 121 -22.51 -5.00 10.02
CA ARG A 121 -23.39 -3.84 10.24
C ARG A 121 -24.58 -3.78 9.31
N ALA A 122 -24.37 -4.09 8.05
CA ALA A 122 -25.42 -4.19 7.07
C ALA A 122 -25.54 -5.68 6.73
N ALA A 123 -26.76 -6.19 6.59
CA ALA A 123 -26.99 -7.31 5.68
C ALA A 123 -26.70 -6.83 4.25
N ALA A 124 -25.46 -6.38 4.02
CA ALA A 124 -25.01 -5.74 2.82
C ALA A 124 -25.19 -6.76 1.70
N PRO A 125 -25.62 -6.32 0.51
CA PRO A 125 -25.63 -7.20 -0.63
C PRO A 125 -24.22 -7.75 -0.80
N ASP A 126 -24.12 -9.05 -1.08
CA ASP A 126 -22.82 -9.64 -1.40
C ASP A 126 -22.35 -9.01 -2.71
N HIS A 127 -21.19 -8.35 -2.65
CA HIS A 127 -20.61 -7.64 -3.78
C HIS A 127 -19.32 -8.34 -4.22
N PRO A 128 -19.00 -8.30 -5.53
CA PRO A 128 -17.68 -8.69 -6.01
C PRO A 128 -16.58 -7.93 -5.27
N LEU A 129 -15.41 -8.55 -5.07
CA LEU A 129 -14.26 -7.90 -4.48
C LEU A 129 -13.75 -6.77 -5.39
N LEU A 130 -14.12 -5.54 -5.03
CA LEU A 130 -13.68 -4.35 -5.74
C LEU A 130 -12.24 -3.97 -5.40
N PRO A 131 -11.48 -3.39 -6.35
CA PRO A 131 -10.19 -2.80 -6.06
C PRO A 131 -10.29 -1.79 -4.92
N VAL A 132 -9.34 -1.83 -3.98
CA VAL A 132 -9.25 -0.85 -2.90
C VAL A 132 -8.98 0.56 -3.44
N ALA A 133 -8.27 0.65 -4.57
CA ALA A 133 -7.99 1.89 -5.27
C ALA A 133 -7.78 1.63 -6.77
N GLY A 134 -8.06 2.64 -7.60
CA GLY A 134 -7.85 2.61 -9.04
C GLY A 134 -9.01 2.01 -9.84
N GLU A 135 -8.87 2.06 -11.16
CA GLU A 135 -9.83 1.50 -12.13
C GLU A 135 -9.40 0.08 -12.50
N GLY A 136 -9.65 -0.87 -11.60
CA GLY A 136 -9.42 -2.29 -11.82
C GLY A 136 -10.75 -3.05 -11.99
N ALA A 137 -10.71 -4.19 -12.68
CA ALA A 137 -11.82 -5.13 -12.65
C ALA A 137 -12.00 -5.68 -11.23
N ALA A 138 -13.25 -5.94 -10.85
CA ALA A 138 -13.53 -6.72 -9.66
C ALA A 138 -12.97 -8.14 -9.81
N LEU A 139 -12.48 -8.71 -8.72
CA LEU A 139 -12.20 -10.15 -8.70
C LEU A 139 -13.53 -10.90 -8.75
N ALA A 140 -13.52 -12.09 -9.36
CA ALA A 140 -14.73 -12.91 -9.50
C ALA A 140 -15.30 -13.36 -8.13
N VAL A 141 -14.45 -13.42 -7.10
CA VAL A 141 -14.79 -13.78 -5.72
C VAL A 141 -15.55 -12.64 -5.03
N SER A 142 -16.60 -12.98 -4.29
CA SER A 142 -17.37 -12.04 -3.49
C SER A 142 -16.68 -11.67 -2.17
N GLU A 143 -17.12 -10.58 -1.52
CA GLU A 143 -16.60 -10.23 -0.19
C GLU A 143 -16.86 -11.34 0.84
N VAL A 144 -18.04 -11.99 0.79
CA VAL A 144 -18.37 -13.12 1.67
C VAL A 144 -17.44 -14.31 1.42
N GLU A 145 -17.22 -14.67 0.16
CA GLU A 145 -16.32 -15.76 -0.23
C GLU A 145 -14.88 -15.48 0.20
N TYR A 146 -14.43 -14.22 0.09
CA TYR A 146 -13.12 -13.80 0.56
C TYR A 146 -12.97 -13.90 2.08
N LEU A 147 -13.95 -13.44 2.87
CA LEU A 147 -13.88 -13.57 4.32
C LEU A 147 -13.79 -15.04 4.75
N LYS A 148 -14.56 -15.92 4.11
CA LYS A 148 -14.48 -17.38 4.32
C LYS A 148 -13.12 -17.96 3.93
N LEU A 149 -12.53 -17.47 2.84
CA LEU A 149 -11.19 -17.88 2.41
C LEU A 149 -10.16 -17.57 3.50
N VAL A 150 -10.15 -16.34 4.02
CA VAL A 150 -9.21 -15.90 5.06
C VAL A 150 -9.39 -16.70 6.35
N ASP A 151 -10.63 -16.94 6.78
CA ASP A 151 -10.95 -17.77 7.95
C ASP A 151 -10.47 -19.23 7.77
N GLY A 152 -10.64 -19.79 6.57
CA GLY A 152 -10.11 -21.11 6.22
C GLY A 152 -8.59 -21.23 6.38
N PHE A 153 -7.84 -20.15 6.11
CA PHE A 153 -6.39 -20.13 6.33
C PHE A 153 -6.00 -20.10 7.83
N LEU A 154 -6.82 -19.52 8.70
CA LEU A 154 -6.62 -19.58 10.15
C LEU A 154 -6.85 -21.00 10.68
N GLY A 155 -7.92 -21.67 10.24
CA GLY A 155 -8.27 -23.03 10.66
C GLY A 155 -7.27 -24.11 10.21
N CYS A 156 -6.55 -23.88 9.11
CA CYS A 156 -5.47 -24.76 8.65
C CYS A 156 -4.13 -24.52 9.39
N GLY A 157 -3.93 -23.36 10.01
CA GLY A 157 -2.64 -22.94 10.57
C GLY A 157 -2.43 -23.19 12.08
N ASP A 158 -3.50 -23.39 12.87
CA ASP A 158 -3.43 -23.30 14.35
C ASP A 158 -3.58 -24.64 15.11
N ARG A 159 -3.55 -25.80 14.44
CA ARG A 159 -3.66 -27.12 15.12
C ARG A 159 -2.34 -27.77 15.54
N SER A 160 -1.19 -27.12 15.34
CA SER A 160 0.12 -27.72 15.66
C SER A 160 0.95 -26.98 16.71
N ARG A 161 0.41 -25.92 17.35
CA ARG A 161 1.16 -25.11 18.35
C ARG A 161 0.32 -24.60 19.52
N ARG A 162 -0.62 -25.41 20.02
CA ARG A 162 -1.19 -25.27 21.37
C ARG A 162 -0.80 -26.44 22.22
#